data_AF-A0A0K2RUJ2-F1
#
_entry.id   AF-A0A0K2RUJ2-F1
#
_cell.length_a   1.000
_cell.length_b   1.000
_cell.length_c   1.000
_cell.angle_alpha   90.00
_cell.angle_beta   90.00
_cell.angle_gamma   90.00
#
_symmetry.space_group_name_H-M   'P 1'
#
loop_
_entity.id
_entity.type
_entity.pdbx_description
1 polymer ?
#
loop_
_entity_poly.entity_id
_entity_poly.type
_entity_poly.pdbx_seq_one_letter_code
_entity_poly.pdbx_strand_id
1 'polypeptide(L)'
;MVPVGVGGSFTAPPIVALVLDHVTTEIAGTASGVINTVLQLGGSLSVAVYGALLNGHDFTDGLRLGLGATVVVLVLLAVSPPLLSAR
;
A
#
# COMPACT_ATOMS: atom_id res chain seq x y z
N MET A 1 -9.55 -14.18 -3.67
CA MET A 1 -8.44 -13.27 -4.03
C MET A 1 -8.77 -12.26 -5.12
N VAL A 2 -9.81 -12.47 -5.94
CA VAL A 2 -10.17 -11.53 -7.03
C VAL A 2 -10.26 -10.05 -6.59
N PRO A 3 -10.92 -9.68 -5.47
CA PRO A 3 -11.00 -8.26 -5.07
C PRO A 3 -9.64 -7.67 -4.70
N VAL A 4 -8.80 -8.45 -4.00
CA VAL A 4 -7.45 -8.06 -3.58
C VAL A 4 -6.52 -7.93 -4.79
N GLY A 5 -6.60 -8.88 -5.73
CA GLY A 5 -5.82 -8.86 -6.97
C GLY A 5 -6.19 -7.67 -7.85
N VAL A 6 -7.48 -7.39 -7.99
CA VAL A 6 -7.99 -6.22 -8.74
C VAL A 6 -7.48 -4.92 -8.13
N GLY A 7 -7.61 -4.73 -6.82
CA GLY A 7 -7.10 -3.53 -6.15
C GLY A 7 -5.59 -3.36 -6.29
N GLY A 8 -4.82 -4.45 -6.15
CA GLY A 8 -3.37 -4.44 -6.34
C GLY A 8 -2.96 -4.05 -7.75
N SER A 9 -3.62 -4.60 -8.78
CA SER A 9 -3.37 -4.27 -10.19
C SER A 9 -3.73 -2.83 -10.57
N PHE A 10 -4.71 -2.22 -9.90
CA PHE A 10 -5.07 -0.82 -10.13
C PHE A 10 -4.23 0.18 -9.32
N THR A 11 -3.42 -0.29 -8.37
CA THR A 11 -2.64 0.58 -7.50
C THR A 11 -1.15 0.55 -7.86
N ALA A 12 -0.55 -0.65 -7.89
CA ALA A 12 0.90 -0.76 -7.98
C ALA A 12 1.46 -0.33 -9.35
N PRO A 13 0.97 -0.83 -10.51
CA PRO A 13 1.52 -0.44 -11.81
C PRO A 13 1.40 1.06 -12.12
N PRO A 14 0.24 1.74 -11.89
CA PRO A 14 0.12 3.17 -12.14
C PRO A 14 1.03 4.04 -11.27
N ILE A 15 1.21 3.68 -9.99
CA ILE A 15 2.11 4.43 -9.09
C ILE A 15 3.57 4.29 -9.57
N VAL A 16 3.99 3.09 -9.93
CA VAL A 16 5.35 2.85 -10.44
C VAL A 16 5.59 3.63 -11.72
N ALA A 17 4.64 3.57 -12.68
CA ALA A 17 4.73 4.32 -13.92
C ALA A 17 4.81 5.84 -13.66
N LEU A 18 3.93 6.38 -12.82
CA LEU A 18 3.92 7.80 -12.46
C LEU A 18 5.28 8.24 -11.89
N VAL A 19 5.88 7.47 -10.98
CA VAL A 19 7.19 7.82 -10.39
C VAL A 19 8.29 7.75 -11.46
N LEU A 20 8.26 6.72 -12.31
CA LEU A 20 9.26 6.54 -13.36
C LEU A 20 9.17 7.60 -14.47
N ASP A 21 7.98 8.13 -14.74
CA ASP A 21 7.78 9.21 -15.72
C ASP A 21 8.45 10.54 -15.30
N HIS A 22 8.78 10.71 -14.02
CA HIS A 22 9.38 11.92 -13.48
C HIS A 22 10.91 11.82 -13.23
N VAL A 23 11.54 10.68 -13.55
CA VAL A 23 12.99 10.49 -13.38
C VAL A 23 13.72 10.54 -14.71
N THR A 24 14.92 11.14 -14.69
CA THR A 24 15.79 11.16 -15.86
C THR A 24 16.37 9.76 -16.13
N THR A 25 16.67 9.46 -17.39
CA THR A 25 17.21 8.16 -17.83
C THR A 25 18.49 7.78 -17.09
N GLU A 26 19.29 8.76 -16.69
CA GLU A 26 20.56 8.60 -15.97
C GLU A 26 20.39 7.93 -14.59
N ILE A 27 19.25 8.16 -13.91
CA ILE A 27 18.97 7.60 -12.58
C ILE A 27 17.82 6.58 -12.57
N ALA A 28 17.26 6.24 -13.73
CA ALA A 28 16.10 5.35 -13.84
C ALA A 28 16.34 3.97 -13.19
N GLY A 29 17.56 3.43 -13.30
CA GLY A 29 17.94 2.18 -12.64
C GLY A 29 17.90 2.29 -11.10
N THR A 30 18.42 3.37 -10.54
CA THR A 30 18.39 3.64 -9.10
C THR A 30 16.96 3.88 -8.61
N ALA A 31 16.15 4.65 -9.35
CA ALA A 31 14.75 4.89 -9.03
C ALA A 31 13.95 3.59 -8.99
N SER A 32 14.13 2.71 -9.99
CA SER A 32 13.54 1.38 -10.02
C SER A 32 13.99 0.51 -8.84
N GLY A 33 15.28 0.55 -8.50
CA GLY A 33 15.81 -0.14 -7.32
C GLY A 33 15.13 0.31 -6.02
N VAL A 34 15.00 1.62 -5.81
CA VAL A 34 14.29 2.20 -4.66
C VAL A 34 12.82 1.77 -4.64
N ILE A 35 12.13 1.84 -5.78
CA ILE A 35 10.73 1.40 -5.90
C ILE A 35 10.59 -0.07 -5.49
N ASN A 36 11.45 -0.95 -6.02
CA ASN A 36 11.41 -2.37 -5.70
C ASN A 36 11.68 -2.64 -4.21
N THR A 37 12.63 -1.92 -3.60
CA THR A 37 12.89 -2.00 -2.16
C THR A 37 11.67 -1.52 -1.34
N VAL A 38 11.05 -0.40 -1.71
CA VAL A 38 9.87 0.13 -1.02
C VAL A 38 8.71 -0.86 -1.10
N LEU A 39 8.46 -1.46 -2.26
CA LEU A 39 7.42 -2.48 -2.43
C LEU A 39 7.72 -3.73 -1.60
N GLN A 40 8.97 -4.20 -1.57
CA GLN A 40 9.37 -5.37 -0.79
C GLN A 40 9.25 -5.11 0.71
N LEU A 41 9.68 -3.94 1.18
CA LEU A 41 9.48 -3.48 2.56
C LEU A 41 7.99 -3.36 2.89
N GLY A 42 7.18 -2.81 1.97
CA GLY A 42 5.73 -2.73 2.14
C GLY A 42 5.09 -4.11 2.31
N GLY A 43 5.53 -5.09 1.52
CA GLY A 43 5.08 -6.48 1.62
C GLY A 43 5.42 -7.11 2.97
N SER A 44 6.67 -7.01 3.42
CA SER A 44 7.10 -7.60 4.70
C SER A 44 6.51 -6.88 5.91
N LEU A 45 6.45 -5.55 5.88
CA LEU A 45 5.87 -4.72 6.94
C LEU A 45 4.38 -5.02 7.11
N SER A 46 3.64 -5.17 6.02
CA SER A 46 2.21 -5.51 6.08
C SER A 46 2.00 -6.83 6.81
N VAL A 47 2.77 -7.88 6.46
CA VAL A 47 2.70 -9.18 7.13
C VAL A 47 2.97 -9.05 8.64
N ALA A 48 4.00 -8.27 9.03
CA ALA A 48 4.33 -8.04 10.43
C ALA A 48 3.20 -7.32 11.19
N VAL A 49 2.63 -6.25 10.61
CA VAL A 49 1.55 -5.47 11.23
C VAL A 49 0.27 -6.30 11.39
N TYR A 50 -0.18 -6.99 10.34
CA TYR A 50 -1.38 -7.83 10.45
C TYR A 50 -1.16 -9.03 11.37
N GLY A 51 0.05 -9.61 11.38
CA GLY A 51 0.43 -10.65 12.34
C GLY A 51 0.36 -10.15 13.79
N ALA A 52 0.84 -8.94 14.05
CA ALA A 52 0.77 -8.31 15.37
C ALA A 52 -0.67 -8.02 15.82
N LEU A 53 -1.55 -7.58 14.90
CA LEU A 53 -2.97 -7.35 15.19
C LEU A 53 -3.72 -8.64 15.51
N LEU A 54 -3.33 -9.75 14.87
CA LEU A 54 -3.91 -11.07 15.12
C LEU A 54 -3.40 -11.69 16.44
N ASN A 55 -2.19 -11.35 16.85
CA ASN A 55 -1.58 -11.91 18.05
C ASN A 55 -2.36 -11.55 19.33
N GLY A 56 -2.61 -12.55 20.18
CA GLY A 56 -3.32 -12.36 21.45
C GLY A 56 -4.85 -12.27 21.36
N HIS A 57 -5.42 -12.46 20.16
CA HIS A 57 -6.88 -12.53 19.94
C HIS A 57 -7.27 -13.87 19.33
N ASP A 58 -8.55 -14.22 19.45
CA ASP A 58 -9.13 -15.25 18.59
C ASP A 58 -9.06 -14.79 17.12
N PHE A 59 -8.86 -15.75 16.21
CA PHE A 59 -8.61 -15.47 14.80
C PHE A 59 -9.66 -14.52 14.18
N THR A 60 -10.95 -14.75 14.48
CA THR A 60 -12.04 -13.93 13.94
C THR A 60 -11.99 -12.49 14.41
N ASP A 61 -11.61 -12.25 15.67
CA ASP A 61 -11.56 -10.90 16.23
C ASP A 61 -10.32 -10.15 15.74
N GLY A 62 -9.16 -10.80 15.69
CA GLY A 62 -7.96 -10.21 15.08
C GLY A 62 -8.15 -9.93 13.59
N LEU A 63 -8.86 -10.79 12.86
CA LEU A 63 -9.21 -10.55 11.45
C LEU A 63 -10.12 -9.32 11.29
N ARG A 64 -11.14 -9.16 12.15
CA ARG A 64 -12.03 -8.00 12.14
C ARG A 64 -11.27 -6.70 12.46
N LEU A 65 -10.39 -6.73 13.45
CA LEU A 65 -9.51 -5.60 13.78
C LEU A 65 -8.61 -5.25 12.59
N GLY A 66 -7.99 -6.24 11.97
CA GLY A 66 -7.17 -6.07 10.77
C GLY A 66 -7.94 -5.42 9.63
N LEU A 67 -9.10 -5.98 9.25
CA LEU A 67 -9.94 -5.45 8.18
C LEU A 67 -10.46 -4.04 8.49
N GLY A 68 -10.84 -3.77 9.75
CA GLY A 68 -11.25 -2.45 10.20
C GLY A 68 -10.12 -1.43 10.03
N ALA A 69 -8.89 -1.78 10.44
CA ALA A 69 -7.72 -0.94 10.22
C ALA A 69 -7.46 -0.70 8.72
N THR A 70 -7.59 -1.73 7.87
CA THR A 70 -7.49 -1.58 6.41
C THR A 70 -8.47 -0.54 5.87
N VAL A 71 -9.74 -0.63 6.28
CA VAL A 71 -10.80 0.28 5.83
C VAL A 71 -10.48 1.71 6.25
N VAL A 72 -10.06 1.94 7.49
CA VAL A 72 -9.67 3.27 7.97
C VAL A 72 -8.54 3.85 7.12
N VAL A 73 -7.48 3.08 6.86
CA VAL A 73 -6.35 3.53 6.03
C VAL A 73 -6.80 3.84 4.60
N LEU A 74 -7.63 3.01 3.99
CA LEU A 74 -8.15 3.24 2.64
C LEU A 74 -9.03 4.49 2.56
N VAL A 75 -9.87 4.74 3.56
CA VAL A 75 -10.70 5.96 3.63
C VAL A 75 -9.82 7.20 3.78
N LEU A 76 -8.81 7.17 4.65
CA LEU A 76 -7.87 8.28 4.80
C LEU A 76 -7.14 8.58 3.49
N LEU A 77 -6.69 7.54 2.79
CA LEU A 77 -6.02 7.68 1.50
C LEU A 77 -6.98 8.26 0.45
N ALA A 78 -8.22 7.76 0.36
CA ALA A 78 -9.21 8.23 -0.61
C ALA A 78 -9.64 9.69 -0.39
N VAL A 79 -9.67 10.15 0.87
CA VAL A 79 -10.11 11.51 1.22
C VAL A 79 -8.95 12.52 1.16
N SER A 80 -7.68 12.07 1.20
CA SER A 80 -6.53 12.98 1.15
C SER A 80 -6.39 13.81 -0.15
N PRO A 81 -6.54 13.29 -1.39
CA PRO A 81 -6.47 14.11 -2.59
C PRO A 81 -7.51 15.24 -2.65
N PRO A 82 -8.82 15.01 -2.39
CA PRO A 82 -9.79 16.08 -2.42
C PRO A 82 -9.58 17.11 -1.29
N LEU A 83 -9.02 16.72 -0.15
CA LEU A 83 -8.65 17.65 0.93
C LEU A 83 -7.48 18.58 0.54
N LEU A 84 -6.52 18.07 -0.24
CA LEU A 84 -5.39 18.84 -0.74
C LEU A 84 -5.79 19.82 -1.84
N SER A 85 -6.77 19.47 -2.68
CA SER A 85 -7.29 20.34 -3.73
C SER A 85 -8.27 21.41 -3.25
N ALA A 86 -8.78 21.30 -2.03
CA ALA A 86 -9.71 22.26 -1.42
C ALA A 86 -8.99 23.37 -0.62
N ARG A 87 -7.65 23.36 -0.58
CA ARG A 87 -6.78 24.39 0.01
C ARG A 87 -6.14 25.22 -1.09
#